data_AF-A0A660MKH8-F1
#
_entry.id   AF-A0A660MKH8-F1
#
_cell.length_a   1.000
_cell.length_b   1.000
_cell.length_c   1.000
_cell.angle_alpha   90.00
_cell.angle_beta   90.00
_cell.angle_gamma   90.00
#
_symmetry.space_group_name_H-M   'P 1'
#
loop_
_entity.id
_entity.type
_entity.pdbx_description
1 polymer ?
#
loop_
_entity_poly.entity_id
_entity_poly.type
_entity_poly.pdbx_seq_one_letter_code
_entity_poly.pdbx_strand_id
1 'polypeptide(L)'
;MKRVVVTGMGIVSSIGNNCKEVLASLQQLKSGIKHNPVYAEMGLRSQVEGSINIDTKAHIDRKILRFMGDAAAYCYIAMKEAIEQAR
;
A
#
# COMPACT_ATOMS: atom_id res chain seq x y z
N MET A 1 -10.22 -7.78 -33.19
CA MET A 1 -10.08 -7.61 -31.73
C MET A 1 -8.91 -6.67 -31.47
N LYS A 2 -9.02 -5.70 -30.54
CA LYS A 2 -7.90 -4.80 -30.20
C LYS A 2 -7.01 -5.43 -29.13
N ARG A 3 -5.68 -5.25 -29.24
CA ARG A 3 -4.72 -5.65 -28.21
C ARG A 3 -4.73 -4.62 -27.08
N VAL A 4 -4.62 -5.09 -25.84
CA VAL A 4 -4.55 -4.27 -24.62
C VAL A 4 -3.23 -4.59 -23.92
N VAL A 5 -2.57 -3.56 -23.37
CA VAL A 5 -1.29 -3.65 -22.67
C VAL A 5 -1.36 -2.90 -21.34
N VAL A 6 -0.50 -3.26 -20.40
CA VAL A 6 -0.30 -2.52 -19.14
C VAL A 6 0.81 -1.50 -19.38
N THR A 7 0.54 -0.22 -19.10
CA THR A 7 1.49 0.89 -19.33
C THR A 7 2.01 1.53 -18.05
N GLY A 8 1.38 1.26 -16.91
CA GLY A 8 1.81 1.76 -15.61
C GLY A 8 1.20 0.92 -14.48
N MET A 9 1.86 0.95 -13.33
CA MET A 9 1.48 0.24 -12.12
C MET A 9 1.72 1.13 -10.90
N GLY A 10 1.00 0.86 -9.82
CA GLY A 10 1.27 1.50 -8.55
C GLY A 10 0.78 0.62 -7.41
N ILE A 11 1.45 0.73 -6.27
CA ILE A 11 1.25 -0.20 -5.17
C ILE A 11 1.51 0.44 -3.81
N VAL A 12 0.65 0.12 -2.85
CA VAL A 12 0.89 0.35 -1.42
C VAL A 12 0.70 -1.00 -0.73
N SER A 13 1.74 -1.49 -0.06
CA SER A 13 1.80 -2.85 0.47
C SER A 13 2.60 -2.92 1.77
N SER A 14 2.45 -4.01 2.52
CA SER A 14 3.21 -4.27 3.76
C SER A 14 4.72 -4.40 3.54
N ILE A 15 5.15 -4.67 2.30
CA ILE A 15 6.55 -4.79 1.90
C ILE A 15 7.09 -3.57 1.15
N GLY A 16 6.29 -2.49 1.01
CA GLY A 16 6.73 -1.26 0.35
C GLY A 16 5.56 -0.39 -0.10
N ASN A 17 5.78 0.93 -0.09
CA ASN A 17 4.78 1.94 -0.40
C ASN A 17 4.80 2.43 -1.86
N ASN A 18 5.62 1.80 -2.70
CA ASN A 18 5.76 2.06 -4.12
C ASN A 18 6.42 0.86 -4.82
N CYS A 19 6.44 0.84 -6.15
CA CYS A 19 7.01 -0.25 -6.94
C CYS A 19 8.50 -0.49 -6.66
N LYS A 20 9.28 0.56 -6.35
CA LYS A 20 10.72 0.44 -6.07
C LYS A 20 10.98 -0.27 -4.74
N GLU A 21 10.29 0.13 -3.70
CA GLU A 21 10.39 -0.50 -2.38
C GLU A 21 9.92 -1.95 -2.41
N VAL A 22 8.79 -2.21 -3.08
CA VAL A 22 8.27 -3.58 -3.24
C VAL A 22 9.27 -4.45 -3.99
N LEU A 23 9.84 -3.96 -5.10
CA LEU A 23 10.87 -4.69 -5.85
C LEU A 23 12.08 -5.01 -4.97
N ALA A 24 12.58 -4.05 -4.21
CA ALA A 24 13.70 -4.25 -3.30
C ALA A 24 13.39 -5.32 -2.24
N SER A 25 12.20 -5.26 -1.63
CA SER A 25 11.77 -6.26 -0.65
C SER A 25 11.63 -7.66 -1.25
N LEU A 26 11.12 -7.78 -2.47
CA LEU A 26 11.02 -9.06 -3.18
C LEU A 26 12.42 -9.64 -3.47
N GLN A 27 13.35 -8.83 -3.98
CA GLN A 27 14.72 -9.25 -4.26
C GLN A 27 15.48 -9.67 -3.01
N GLN A 28 15.21 -9.01 -1.88
CA GLN A 28 15.86 -9.28 -0.60
C GLN A 28 15.12 -10.32 0.26
N LEU A 29 14.00 -10.88 -0.21
CA LEU A 29 13.12 -11.77 0.56
C LEU A 29 12.69 -11.16 1.91
N LYS A 30 12.47 -9.85 1.94
CA LYS A 30 12.10 -9.11 3.15
C LYS A 30 10.60 -9.26 3.42
N SER A 31 10.27 -9.89 4.56
CA SER A 31 8.88 -10.01 5.02
C SER A 31 8.32 -8.67 5.49
N GLY A 32 7.04 -8.44 5.20
CA GLY A 32 6.25 -7.30 5.71
C GLY A 32 5.38 -7.66 6.91
N ILE A 33 5.48 -8.90 7.41
CA ILE A 33 4.66 -9.38 8.54
C ILE A 33 5.32 -9.00 9.86
N LYS A 34 4.51 -8.47 10.78
CA LYS A 34 4.95 -8.10 12.13
C LYS A 34 3.92 -8.53 13.18
N HIS A 35 4.34 -8.56 14.44
CA HIS A 35 3.44 -8.75 15.57
C HIS A 35 2.52 -7.52 15.74
N ASN A 36 1.23 -7.77 15.94
CA ASN A 36 0.23 -6.74 16.23
C ASN A 36 -0.17 -6.82 17.72
N PRO A 37 0.26 -5.87 18.57
CA PRO A 37 -0.09 -5.86 19.99
C PRO A 37 -1.59 -5.69 20.23
N VAL A 38 -2.30 -4.95 19.36
CA VAL A 38 -3.76 -4.76 19.46
C VAL A 38 -4.48 -6.10 19.33
N TYR A 39 -4.04 -6.97 18.42
CA TYR A 39 -4.64 -8.29 18.25
C TYR A 39 -4.42 -9.17 19.49
N ALA A 40 -3.24 -9.07 20.11
CA ALA A 40 -2.94 -9.78 21.35
C ALA A 40 -3.81 -9.26 22.52
N GLU A 41 -3.94 -7.94 22.67
CA GLU A 41 -4.78 -7.30 23.69
C GLU A 41 -6.27 -7.65 23.52
N MET A 42 -6.73 -7.79 22.27
CA MET A 42 -8.09 -8.23 21.95
C MET A 42 -8.32 -9.74 22.17
N GLY A 43 -7.30 -10.50 22.58
CA GLY A 43 -7.40 -11.95 22.79
C GLY A 43 -7.58 -12.74 21.49
N LEU A 44 -7.17 -12.20 20.34
CA LEU A 44 -7.25 -12.90 19.07
C LEU A 44 -6.21 -14.04 19.01
N ARG A 45 -6.58 -15.12 18.33
CA ARG A 45 -5.67 -16.27 18.08
C ARG A 45 -4.48 -15.89 17.19
N SER A 46 -4.74 -15.09 16.15
CA SER A 46 -3.68 -14.54 15.30
C SER A 46 -3.22 -13.21 15.86
N GLN A 47 -1.92 -13.07 16.11
CA GLN A 47 -1.29 -11.88 16.67
C GLN A 47 -0.32 -11.23 15.68
N VAL A 48 -0.45 -11.54 14.40
CA VAL A 48 0.43 -11.05 13.33
C VAL A 48 -0.39 -10.42 12.21
N GLU A 49 0.21 -9.44 11.53
CA GLU A 49 -0.39 -8.74 10.40
C GLU A 49 0.67 -8.28 9.39
N GLY A 50 0.23 -8.04 8.16
CA GLY A 50 0.99 -7.28 7.17
C GLY A 50 0.54 -5.83 7.15
N SER A 51 0.94 -5.03 8.13
CA SER A 51 0.51 -3.63 8.23
C SER A 51 1.09 -2.77 7.12
N ILE A 52 0.32 -1.81 6.62
CA ILE A 52 0.84 -0.75 5.75
C ILE A 52 1.34 0.40 6.62
N ASN A 53 2.59 0.82 6.41
CA ASN A 53 3.20 1.94 7.14
C ASN A 53 3.36 3.14 6.21
N ILE A 54 2.29 3.92 6.03
CA ILE A 54 2.28 5.12 5.18
C ILE A 54 1.47 6.24 5.85
N ASP A 55 1.99 7.47 5.81
CA ASP A 55 1.23 8.64 6.24
C ASP A 55 0.38 9.16 5.06
N THR A 56 -0.88 8.74 5.00
CA THR A 56 -1.80 9.15 3.93
C THR A 56 -2.01 10.66 3.86
N LYS A 57 -1.84 11.40 4.96
CA LYS A 57 -1.98 12.87 5.00
C LYS A 57 -0.81 13.58 4.30
N ALA A 58 0.35 12.95 4.21
CA ALA A 58 1.50 13.46 3.47
C ALA A 58 1.32 13.33 1.94
N HIS A 59 0.43 12.43 1.47
CA HIS A 59 0.26 12.13 0.05
C HIS A 59 -1.06 12.64 -0.55
N ILE A 60 -2.05 12.93 0.29
CA ILE A 60 -3.41 13.29 -0.11
C ILE A 60 -3.82 14.60 0.55
N ASP A 61 -4.31 15.55 -0.25
CA ASP A 61 -4.88 16.79 0.27
C ASP A 61 -6.03 16.50 1.24
N ARG A 62 -6.06 17.24 2.35
CA ARG A 62 -7.04 17.05 3.43
C ARG A 62 -8.50 17.09 2.96
N LYS A 63 -8.84 17.93 1.96
CA LYS A 63 -10.22 18.06 1.47
C LYS A 63 -10.68 16.83 0.69
N ILE A 64 -9.73 16.11 0.09
CA ILE A 64 -9.98 14.83 -0.59
C ILE A 64 -10.02 13.72 0.45
N LEU A 65 -9.03 13.67 1.34
CA LEU A 65 -8.87 12.62 2.33
C LEU A 65 -10.08 12.47 3.27
N ARG A 66 -10.79 13.57 3.59
CA ARG A 66 -11.98 13.53 4.48
C ARG A 66 -13.12 12.63 4.01
N PHE A 67 -13.11 12.21 2.74
CA PHE A 67 -14.10 11.31 2.16
C PHE A 67 -13.58 9.87 1.98
N MET A 68 -12.38 9.57 2.48
CA MET A 68 -11.69 8.30 2.25
C MET A 68 -11.46 7.56 3.57
N GLY A 69 -11.83 6.27 3.61
CA GLY A 69 -11.25 5.33 4.57
C GLY A 69 -9.86 4.86 4.09
N ASP A 70 -9.16 4.11 4.94
CA ASP A 70 -7.76 3.71 4.67
C ASP A 70 -7.59 2.99 3.33
N ALA A 71 -8.47 2.04 3.00
CA ALA A 71 -8.43 1.33 1.73
C ALA A 71 -8.52 2.28 0.51
N ALA A 72 -9.41 3.27 0.57
CA ALA A 72 -9.56 4.25 -0.50
C ALA A 72 -8.33 5.16 -0.60
N ALA A 73 -7.74 5.55 0.54
CA ALA A 73 -6.52 6.34 0.58
C ALA A 73 -5.33 5.58 -0.03
N TYR A 74 -5.16 4.29 0.29
CA TYR A 74 -4.11 3.45 -0.30
C TYR A 74 -4.28 3.31 -1.81
N CYS A 75 -5.49 3.03 -2.28
CA CYS A 75 -5.79 2.96 -3.71
C CYS A 75 -5.53 4.29 -4.42
N TYR A 76 -5.83 5.43 -3.79
CA TYR A 76 -5.55 6.74 -4.36
C TYR A 76 -4.04 7.01 -4.53
N ILE A 77 -3.23 6.60 -3.56
CA ILE A 77 -1.77 6.73 -3.63
C ILE A 77 -1.20 5.81 -4.72
N ALA A 78 -1.64 4.55 -4.76
CA ALA A 78 -1.27 3.60 -5.81
C ALA A 78 -1.69 4.10 -7.20
N MET A 79 -2.89 4.69 -7.33
CA MET A 79 -3.36 5.28 -8.59
C MET A 79 -2.46 6.43 -9.04
N LYS A 80 -2.03 7.31 -8.12
CA LYS A 80 -1.09 8.40 -8.45
C LYS A 80 0.23 7.85 -8.99
N GLU A 81 0.80 6.82 -8.37
CA GLU A 81 2.01 6.17 -8.86
C GLU A 81 1.81 5.57 -10.27
N ALA A 82 0.70 4.85 -10.49
CA ALA A 82 0.39 4.25 -11.77
C ALA A 82 0.24 5.27 -12.91
N ILE A 83 -0.41 6.41 -12.63
CA ILE A 83 -0.54 7.51 -13.60
C ILE A 83 0.82 8.10 -13.93
N GLU A 84 1.68 8.30 -12.93
CA GLU A 84 3.02 8.86 -13.16
C GLU A 84 3.91 7.89 -13.95
N GLN A 85 3.82 6.59 -13.70
CA GLN A 85 4.58 5.59 -14.46
C GLN A 85 4.09 5.42 -15.91
N ALA A 86 2.80 5.69 -16.17
CA ALA A 86 2.19 5.56 -17.49
C ALA A 86 2.41 6.78 -18.40
N ARG A 87 3.01 7.85 -17.89
CA ARG A 87 3.40 9.04 -18.65
C ARG A 87 4.70 8.81 -19.41
#